data_AF-A0A259DTY0-F1
#
_entry.id   AF-A0A259DTY0-F1
#
_cell.length_a   1.000
_cell.length_b   1.000
_cell.length_c   1.000
_cell.angle_alpha   90.00
_cell.angle_beta   90.00
_cell.angle_gamma   90.00
#
_symmetry.space_group_name_H-M   'P 1'
#
loop_
_entity.id
_entity.type
_entity.pdbx_description
1 polymer ?
#
loop_
_entity_poly.entity_id
_entity_poly.type
_entity_poly.pdbx_seq_one_letter_code
_entity_poly.pdbx_strand_id
1 'polypeptide(L)'
;MLDEMRNIVAVLVGRALEGDTNAASIVLAKCLPSIKAQAEKVNFEFDATAPISDQVAQVLDAVAAGAVAPDVGRLIIDSIKSLADVRASEELEARIAALEEKQG
;
A
#
# COMPACT_ATOMS: atom_id res chain seq x y z
N MET A 1 21.45 4.05 35.83
CA MET A 1 21.07 3.92 34.40
C MET A 1 19.87 4.78 33.99
N LEU A 2 18.77 4.83 34.76
CA LEU A 2 17.59 5.64 34.39
C LEU A 2 17.84 7.15 34.49
N ASP A 3 18.65 7.58 35.46
CA ASP A 3 18.94 9.00 35.69
C ASP A 3 19.88 9.56 34.62
N GLU A 4 20.86 8.77 34.20
CA GLU A 4 21.76 9.09 33.08
C GLU A 4 20.95 9.25 31.78
N MET A 5 19.96 8.38 31.56
CA MET A 5 19.06 8.49 30.40
C MET A 5 18.21 9.76 30.44
N ARG A 6 17.65 10.12 31.60
CA ARG A 6 16.88 11.36 31.78
C ARG A 6 17.74 12.61 31.54
N ASN A 7 18.99 12.59 32.02
CA ASN A 7 19.93 13.69 31.83
C ASN A 7 20.30 13.88 30.35
N ILE A 8 20.51 12.77 29.61
CA ILE A 8 20.76 12.83 28.16
C ILE A 8 19.57 13.46 27.42
N VAL A 9 18.34 13.06 27.77
CA VAL A 9 17.12 13.63 27.18
C VAL A 9 17.03 15.13 27.49
N ALA A 10 17.27 15.55 28.73
CA ALA A 10 17.23 16.96 29.13
C ALA A 10 18.22 17.83 28.33
N VAL A 11 19.46 17.34 28.13
CA VAL A 11 20.48 18.02 27.33
C VAL A 11 20.05 18.14 25.86
N LEU A 12 19.51 17.07 25.28
CA LEU A 12 19.04 17.09 23.88
C LEU A 12 17.85 18.04 23.70
N VAL A 13 16.91 18.09 24.65
CA VAL A 13 15.79 19.04 24.62
C VAL A 13 16.29 20.48 24.70
N GLY A 14 17.25 20.77 25.60
CA GLY A 14 17.85 22.10 25.70
C GLY A 14 18.48 22.55 24.39
N ARG A 15 19.33 21.71 23.78
CA ARG A 15 19.96 22.00 22.48
C ARG A 15 18.96 22.18 21.35
N ALA A 16 17.91 21.36 21.32
CA ALA A 16 16.85 21.49 20.33
C ALA A 16 16.14 22.85 20.42
N LEU A 17 15.87 23.34 21.64
CA LEU A 17 15.25 24.65 21.89
C LEU A 17 16.17 25.82 21.50
N GLU A 18 17.48 25.63 21.56
CA GLU A 18 18.49 26.61 21.10
C GLU A 18 18.68 26.61 19.56
N GLY A 19 18.00 25.72 18.83
CA GLY A 19 18.04 25.66 17.37
C GLY A 19 18.94 24.58 16.78
N ASP A 20 19.44 23.63 17.58
CA ASP A 20 20.14 22.45 17.07
C ASP A 20 19.15 21.52 16.36
N THR A 21 19.13 21.58 15.03
CA THR A 21 18.24 20.80 14.17
C THR A 21 18.44 19.29 14.28
N ASN A 22 19.64 18.82 14.65
CA ASN A 22 19.91 17.40 14.85
C ASN A 22 19.30 16.92 16.19
N ALA A 23 19.51 17.68 17.27
CA ALA A 23 18.90 17.39 18.56
C ALA A 23 17.36 17.43 18.47
N ALA A 24 16.81 18.42 17.76
CA ALA A 24 15.38 18.52 17.48
C ALA A 24 14.85 17.30 16.73
N SER A 25 15.55 16.84 15.67
CA SER A 25 15.15 15.67 14.89
C SER A 25 15.08 14.39 15.74
N ILE A 26 16.06 14.18 16.63
CA ILE A 26 16.12 13.02 17.53
C ILE A 26 14.95 13.02 18.52
N VAL A 27 14.67 14.18 19.14
CA VAL A 27 13.58 14.33 20.12
C VAL A 27 12.21 14.15 19.42
N LEU A 28 12.00 14.83 18.28
CA LEU A 28 10.74 14.76 17.52
C LEU A 28 10.45 13.34 17.04
N ALA A 29 11.46 12.57 16.62
CA ALA A 29 11.28 11.18 16.19
C ALA A 29 10.80 10.22 17.30
N LYS A 30 10.94 10.60 18.57
CA LYS A 30 10.45 9.83 19.73
C LYS A 30 9.16 10.35 20.32
N CYS A 31 8.87 11.64 20.16
CA CYS A 31 7.65 12.27 20.68
C CYS A 31 6.48 12.26 19.69
N LEU A 32 6.76 12.26 18.39
CA LEU A 32 5.74 12.25 17.35
C LEU A 32 5.65 10.86 16.71
N PRO A 33 4.42 10.38 16.40
CA PRO A 33 4.28 9.22 15.54
C PRO A 33 4.88 9.54 14.17
N SER A 34 5.54 8.55 13.56
CA SER A 34 6.03 8.70 12.18
C SER A 34 4.84 8.92 11.25
N ILE A 35 4.78 10.10 10.66
CA ILE A 35 3.83 10.41 9.59
C ILE A 35 4.36 9.73 8.34
N LYS A 36 3.78 8.59 7.98
CA LYS A 36 4.08 7.95 6.70
C LYS A 36 3.47 8.78 5.58
N ALA A 37 4.21 8.96 4.50
CA ALA A 37 3.63 9.48 3.26
C ALA A 37 2.47 8.56 2.86
N GLN A 38 1.27 9.11 2.77
CA GLN A 38 0.10 8.41 2.27
C GLN A 38 -0.12 8.82 0.83
N ALA A 39 -0.36 7.84 -0.04
CA ALA A 39 -0.83 8.13 -1.38
C ALA A 39 -2.20 8.84 -1.28
N GLU A 40 -2.42 9.79 -2.18
CA GLU A 40 -3.72 10.45 -2.30
C GLU A 40 -4.79 9.42 -2.65
N LYS A 41 -6.01 9.61 -2.13
CA LYS A 41 -7.14 8.75 -2.48
C LYS A 41 -7.50 9.00 -3.93
N VAL A 42 -7.65 7.93 -4.71
CA VAL A 42 -8.08 8.00 -6.10
C VAL A 42 -9.56 7.67 -6.22
N ASN A 43 -10.24 8.29 -7.18
CA ASN A 43 -11.62 8.01 -7.50
C ASN A 43 -11.79 7.92 -9.02
N PHE A 44 -12.18 6.76 -9.51
CA PHE A 44 -12.44 6.50 -10.92
C PHE A 44 -13.51 5.43 -11.06
N GLU A 45 -14.21 5.42 -12.19
CA GLU A 45 -15.20 4.39 -12.51
C GLU A 45 -14.51 3.04 -12.70
N PHE A 46 -14.99 2.01 -11.99
CA PHE A 46 -14.41 0.68 -12.04
C PHE A 46 -15.50 -0.39 -11.93
N ASP A 47 -15.61 -1.22 -12.96
CA ASP A 47 -16.51 -2.38 -12.98
C ASP A 47 -15.73 -3.66 -12.66
N ALA A 48 -15.81 -4.09 -11.41
CA ALA A 48 -15.17 -5.33 -10.93
C ALA A 48 -15.77 -6.62 -11.52
N THR A 49 -16.93 -6.52 -12.19
CA THR A 49 -17.61 -7.66 -12.83
C THR A 49 -17.23 -7.84 -14.29
N ALA A 50 -16.64 -6.81 -14.90
CA ALA A 50 -16.15 -6.86 -16.28
C ALA A 50 -15.04 -7.90 -16.47
N PRO A 51 -14.77 -8.34 -17.71
CA PRO A 51 -13.58 -9.15 -18.02
C PRO A 51 -12.28 -8.52 -17.50
N ILE A 52 -11.32 -9.34 -17.08
CA ILE A 52 -10.05 -8.87 -16.51
C ILE A 52 -9.30 -7.91 -17.45
N SER A 53 -9.35 -8.15 -18.77
CA SER A 53 -8.78 -7.24 -19.77
C SER A 53 -9.38 -5.84 -19.70
N ASP A 54 -10.68 -5.76 -19.48
CA ASP A 54 -11.45 -4.52 -19.49
C ASP A 54 -11.26 -3.77 -18.18
N GLN A 55 -11.13 -4.51 -17.06
CA GLN A 55 -10.72 -3.93 -15.77
C GLN A 55 -9.34 -3.27 -15.87
N VAL A 56 -8.37 -3.92 -16.51
CA VAL A 56 -7.03 -3.35 -16.73
C VAL A 56 -7.11 -2.11 -17.64
N ALA A 57 -7.92 -2.16 -18.71
CA ALA A 57 -8.13 -1.02 -19.59
C ALA A 57 -8.73 0.19 -18.84
N GLN A 58 -9.75 -0.02 -18.00
CA GLN A 58 -10.34 1.03 -17.16
C GLN A 58 -9.31 1.71 -16.25
N VAL A 59 -8.38 0.95 -15.67
CA VAL A 59 -7.30 1.51 -14.85
C VAL A 59 -6.33 2.33 -15.70
N LEU A 60 -5.95 1.85 -16.89
CA LEU A 60 -5.08 2.59 -17.80
C LEU A 60 -5.72 3.89 -18.28
N ASP A 61 -7.02 3.87 -18.57
CA ASP A 61 -7.79 5.07 -18.95
C ASP A 61 -7.83 6.09 -17.80
N ALA A 62 -8.04 5.63 -16.57
CA ALA A 62 -8.01 6.49 -15.39
C ALA A 62 -6.62 7.12 -15.15
N VAL A 63 -5.55 6.38 -15.43
CA VAL A 63 -4.17 6.91 -15.39
C VAL A 63 -3.97 7.95 -16.50
N ALA A 64 -4.40 7.67 -17.72
CA ALA A 64 -4.28 8.59 -18.86
C ALA A 64 -5.08 9.89 -18.65
N ALA A 65 -6.23 9.82 -17.98
CA ALA A 65 -7.05 10.96 -17.61
C ALA A 65 -6.50 11.77 -16.41
N GLY A 66 -5.44 11.28 -15.75
CA GLY A 66 -4.85 11.91 -14.57
C GLY A 66 -5.63 11.73 -13.27
N ALA A 67 -6.64 10.85 -13.25
CA ALA A 67 -7.40 10.51 -12.05
C ALA A 67 -6.63 9.57 -11.11
N VAL A 68 -5.67 8.82 -11.65
CA VAL A 68 -4.83 7.86 -10.93
C VAL A 68 -3.36 8.11 -11.27
N ALA A 69 -2.50 8.20 -10.26
CA ALA A 69 -1.06 8.31 -10.49
C ALA A 69 -0.48 7.01 -11.10
N PRO A 70 0.53 7.06 -11.97
CA PRO A 70 1.02 5.85 -12.67
C PRO A 70 1.52 4.73 -11.75
N ASP A 71 2.13 5.07 -10.63
CA ASP A 71 2.60 4.13 -9.61
C ASP A 71 1.42 3.42 -8.91
N VAL A 72 0.38 4.17 -8.57
CA VAL A 72 -0.88 3.63 -8.01
C VAL A 72 -1.59 2.76 -9.04
N GLY A 73 -1.66 3.18 -10.31
CA GLY A 73 -2.26 2.40 -11.39
C GLY A 73 -1.59 1.04 -11.57
N ARG A 74 -0.25 1.00 -11.49
CA ARG A 74 0.51 -0.26 -11.52
C ARG A 74 0.13 -1.18 -10.36
N LEU A 75 0.05 -0.66 -9.14
CA LEU A 75 -0.36 -1.44 -7.96
C LEU A 75 -1.76 -2.04 -8.12
N ILE A 76 -2.70 -1.28 -8.68
CA ILE A 76 -4.06 -1.76 -8.94
C ILE A 76 -4.05 -2.89 -9.97
N ILE A 77 -3.31 -2.73 -11.08
CA ILE A 77 -3.19 -3.76 -12.12
C ILE A 77 -2.55 -5.04 -11.57
N ASP A 78 -1.51 -4.92 -10.74
CA ASP A 78 -0.88 -6.07 -10.08
C ASP A 78 -1.89 -6.80 -9.16
N SER A 79 -2.75 -6.05 -8.47
CA SER A 79 -3.82 -6.61 -7.63
C SER A 79 -4.90 -7.34 -8.45
N ILE A 80 -5.29 -6.76 -9.60
CA ILE A 80 -6.21 -7.40 -10.56
C ILE A 80 -5.62 -8.72 -11.06
N LYS A 81 -4.32 -8.75 -11.38
CA LYS A 81 -3.63 -9.98 -11.79
C LYS A 81 -3.69 -11.05 -10.70
N SER A 82 -3.42 -10.70 -9.44
CA SER A 82 -3.55 -11.65 -8.32
C SER A 82 -4.95 -12.24 -8.21
N LEU A 83 -6.00 -11.43 -8.41
CA LEU A 83 -7.37 -11.93 -8.43
C LEU A 83 -7.62 -12.89 -9.61
N ALA A 84 -7.09 -12.59 -10.79
CA ALA A 84 -7.22 -13.45 -11.96
C ALA A 84 -6.56 -14.82 -11.75
N ASP A 85 -5.37 -14.83 -11.13
CA ASP A 85 -4.65 -16.07 -10.80
C ASP A 85 -5.45 -16.95 -9.82
N VAL A 86 -6.09 -16.35 -8.82
CA VAL A 86 -6.98 -17.06 -7.88
C VAL A 86 -8.18 -17.66 -8.61
N ARG A 87 -8.89 -16.87 -9.44
CA ARG A 87 -10.04 -17.36 -10.21
C ARG A 87 -9.68 -18.49 -11.16
N ALA A 88 -8.54 -18.38 -11.83
CA ALA A 88 -8.05 -19.45 -12.71
C ALA A 88 -7.80 -20.75 -11.93
N SER A 89 -7.27 -20.63 -10.72
CA SER A 89 -7.03 -21.78 -9.83
C SER A 89 -8.34 -22.44 -9.41
N GLU A 90 -9.33 -21.64 -8.99
CA GLU A 90 -10.68 -22.11 -8.62
C GLU A 90 -11.40 -22.79 -9.81
N GLU A 91 -11.30 -22.22 -11.03
CA GLU A 91 -11.90 -22.81 -12.22
C GLU A 91 -11.26 -24.17 -12.57
N LEU A 92 -9.93 -24.26 -12.47
CA LEU A 92 -9.22 -25.51 -12.72
C LEU A 92 -9.59 -26.58 -11.71
N GLU A 93 -9.68 -26.23 -10.42
CA GLU A 93 -10.11 -27.14 -9.35
C GLU A 93 -11.53 -27.67 -9.61
N ALA A 94 -12.47 -26.78 -9.94
CA ALA A 94 -13.85 -27.16 -10.26
C ALA A 94 -13.93 -28.10 -11.48
N ARG A 95 -13.12 -27.84 -12.52
CA ARG A 95 -13.06 -28.70 -13.71
C ARG A 95 -12.46 -30.06 -13.41
N ILE A 96 -11.45 -30.14 -12.55
CA ILE A 96 -10.84 -31.41 -12.12
C ILE A 96 -11.86 -32.22 -11.33
N ALA A 97 -12.52 -31.63 -10.32
CA ALA A 97 -13.53 -32.32 -9.52
C ALA A 97 -14.67 -32.88 -10.39
N ALA A 98 -15.16 -32.11 -11.36
CA ALA A 98 -16.20 -32.56 -12.28
C ALA A 98 -15.75 -33.68 -13.24
N LEU A 99 -14.44 -33.78 -13.54
CA LEU A 99 -13.88 -34.88 -14.32
C LEU A 99 -13.71 -36.14 -13.47
N GLU A 100 -13.25 -35.98 -12.22
CA GLU A 100 -13.11 -37.08 -11.26
C GLU A 100 -14.46 -37.72 -10.94
N GLU A 101 -15.52 -36.93 -10.75
CA GLU A 101 -16.88 -37.43 -10.54
C GLU A 101 -17.43 -38.23 -11.75
N LYS A 102 -16.99 -37.91 -12.96
CA LYS A 102 -17.41 -38.62 -14.18
C LYS A 102 -16.62 -39.90 -14.44
N GLN A 103 -15.43 -40.05 -13.85
CA GLN A 103 -14.52 -41.17 -14.09
C GLN A 103 -14.48 -42.17 -12.93
N GLY A 104 -14.96 -41.80 -11.75
CA GLY A 104 -15.23 -42.71 -10.63
C GLY A 104 -16.60 -43.38 -10.73
#